data_AF-A0A6L3AJW9-F1
#
_entry.id   AF-A0A6L3AJW9-F1
#
_cell.length_a   1.000
_cell.length_b   1.000
_cell.length_c   1.000
_cell.angle_alpha   90.00
_cell.angle_beta   90.00
_cell.angle_gamma   90.00
#
_symmetry.space_group_name_H-M   'P 1'
#
loop_
_entity.id
_entity.type
_entity.pdbx_description
1 polymer ?
#
loop_
_entity_poly.entity_id
_entity_poly.type
_entity_poly.pdbx_seq_one_letter_code
_entity_poly.pdbx_strand_id
1 'polypeptide(L)'
;MLGKRGIVRGFYLFGIFGMLAIGAGCAETKRLRQENQQLNENVSGLQQENAELSSKIGMYEHELSRLENSRRELEAKLKGTGATTRIKNGAVSISLPGTILFDSGKTTLRPQSKATLRKISQVLKSEVPNEIVRIEGHTDNEPINKQKDKYKSNWELSAARATAVLHYMVEECGVSPTKVYIAGFGQYQPVSDNRSKTGKAKNRRVEFVIVPRGGG
;
A
#
# COMPACT_ATOMS: atom_id res chain seq x y z
N MET A 1 -39.81 -76.19 60.71
CA MET A 1 -39.31 -76.39 59.33
C MET A 1 -39.49 -75.09 58.58
N LEU A 2 -38.42 -74.31 58.38
CA LEU A 2 -37.78 -74.04 57.07
C LEU A 2 -38.82 -73.75 55.96
N GLY A 3 -38.89 -72.61 55.28
CA GLY A 3 -37.94 -71.54 55.04
C GLY A 3 -38.25 -70.98 53.65
N LYS A 4 -38.04 -69.67 53.44
CA LYS A 4 -37.64 -69.00 52.18
C LYS A 4 -37.94 -67.50 52.27
N ARG A 5 -37.05 -66.79 52.97
CA ARG A 5 -36.76 -65.38 52.68
C ARG A 5 -35.89 -65.36 51.42
N GLY A 6 -36.20 -64.48 50.47
CA GLY A 6 -35.21 -63.94 49.55
C GLY A 6 -35.42 -64.18 48.05
N ILE A 7 -36.40 -63.51 47.43
CA ILE A 7 -36.39 -63.27 45.96
C ILE A 7 -37.02 -61.88 45.63
N VAL A 8 -36.75 -60.84 46.42
CA VAL A 8 -37.20 -59.46 46.08
C VAL A 8 -36.04 -58.45 46.00
N ARG A 9 -34.81 -58.85 46.37
CA ARG A 9 -33.65 -57.94 46.37
C ARG A 9 -32.79 -57.94 45.10
N GLY A 10 -33.06 -58.83 44.13
CA GLY A 10 -32.26 -58.97 42.91
C GLY A 10 -32.64 -58.04 41.75
N PHE A 11 -33.90 -57.58 41.68
CA PHE A 11 -34.37 -56.76 40.54
C PHE A 11 -34.13 -55.26 40.71
N TYR A 12 -34.05 -54.76 41.95
CA TYR A 12 -33.81 -53.34 42.20
C TYR A 12 -32.35 -52.92 41.96
N LEU A 13 -31.37 -53.82 42.10
CA LEU A 13 -29.95 -53.49 41.86
C LEU A 13 -29.60 -53.36 40.37
N PHE A 14 -30.22 -54.16 39.50
CA PHE A 14 -29.99 -54.10 38.05
C PHE A 14 -30.62 -52.87 37.38
N GLY A 15 -31.80 -52.44 37.86
CA GLY A 15 -32.47 -51.24 37.35
C GLY A 15 -31.73 -49.93 37.67
N ILE A 16 -31.08 -49.85 38.84
CA ILE A 16 -30.33 -48.66 39.27
C ILE A 16 -29.00 -48.53 38.51
N PHE A 17 -28.30 -49.64 38.26
CA PHE A 17 -27.06 -49.63 37.46
C PHE A 17 -27.32 -49.30 35.98
N GLY A 18 -28.43 -49.79 35.41
CA GLY A 18 -28.87 -49.45 34.05
C GLY A 18 -29.23 -47.97 33.89
N MET A 19 -29.93 -47.37 34.86
CA MET A 19 -30.27 -45.93 34.81
C MET A 19 -29.04 -45.02 34.92
N LEU A 20 -28.06 -45.35 35.77
CA LEU A 20 -26.81 -44.58 35.91
C LEU A 20 -25.98 -44.57 34.62
N ALA A 21 -25.91 -45.71 33.91
CA ALA A 21 -25.22 -45.80 32.61
C ALA A 21 -25.94 -45.01 31.50
N ILE A 22 -27.28 -45.00 31.49
CA ILE A 22 -28.09 -44.25 30.51
C ILE A 22 -27.99 -42.73 30.77
N GLY A 23 -27.96 -42.30 32.03
CA GLY A 23 -27.82 -40.88 32.40
C GLY A 23 -26.47 -40.26 32.03
N ALA A 24 -25.37 -40.99 32.26
CA ALA A 24 -24.02 -40.57 31.88
C ALA A 24 -23.85 -40.50 30.34
N GLY A 25 -24.32 -41.52 29.60
CA GLY A 25 -24.29 -41.52 28.14
C GLY A 25 -25.15 -40.42 27.50
N CYS A 26 -26.28 -40.04 28.12
CA CYS A 26 -27.12 -38.94 27.65
C CYS A 26 -26.44 -37.56 27.82
N ALA A 27 -25.75 -37.35 28.95
CA ALA A 27 -25.00 -36.12 29.18
C ALA A 27 -23.82 -35.97 28.20
N GLU A 28 -23.09 -37.06 27.94
CA GLU A 28 -21.97 -37.06 27.01
C GLU A 28 -22.41 -36.89 25.55
N THR A 29 -23.49 -37.56 25.12
CA THR A 29 -24.06 -37.37 23.78
C THR A 29 -24.61 -35.96 23.56
N LYS A 30 -25.18 -35.33 24.59
CA LYS A 30 -25.61 -33.92 24.52
C LYS A 30 -24.42 -32.97 24.36
N ARG A 31 -23.34 -33.19 25.12
CA ARG A 31 -22.09 -32.41 25.00
C ARG A 31 -21.46 -32.56 23.62
N LEU A 32 -21.33 -33.80 23.12
CA LEU A 32 -20.78 -34.09 21.80
C LEU A 32 -21.62 -33.46 20.68
N ARG A 33 -22.95 -33.44 20.82
CA ARG A 33 -23.83 -32.74 19.86
C ARG A 33 -23.61 -31.23 19.86
N GLN A 34 -23.47 -30.61 21.03
CA GLN A 34 -23.17 -29.19 21.16
C GLN A 34 -21.80 -28.85 20.54
N GLU A 35 -20.79 -29.67 20.79
CA GLU A 35 -19.46 -29.48 20.22
C GLU A 35 -19.47 -29.63 18.69
N ASN A 36 -20.16 -30.65 18.15
CA ASN A 36 -20.33 -30.79 16.70
C ASN A 36 -21.10 -29.61 16.08
N GLN A 37 -22.13 -29.10 16.77
CA GLN A 37 -22.85 -27.92 16.31
C GLN A 37 -21.91 -26.69 16.28
N GLN A 38 -21.16 -26.45 17.35
CA GLN A 38 -20.20 -25.35 17.42
C GLN A 38 -19.10 -25.49 16.36
N LEU A 39 -18.59 -26.70 16.14
CA LEU A 39 -17.61 -26.99 15.09
C LEU A 39 -18.17 -26.69 13.71
N ASN A 40 -19.41 -27.08 13.42
CA ASN A 40 -20.07 -26.79 12.14
C ASN A 40 -20.26 -25.29 11.93
N GLU A 41 -20.65 -24.54 12.96
CA GLU A 41 -20.75 -23.07 12.92
C GLU A 41 -19.37 -22.43 12.63
N ASN A 42 -18.32 -22.89 13.32
CA ASN A 42 -16.95 -22.42 13.10
C ASN A 42 -16.46 -22.73 11.67
N VAL A 43 -16.71 -23.94 11.17
CA VAL A 43 -16.34 -24.34 9.80
C VAL A 43 -17.05 -23.46 8.78
N SER A 44 -18.35 -23.20 8.97
CA SER A 44 -19.10 -22.29 8.10
C SER A 44 -18.55 -20.87 8.13
N GLY A 45 -18.19 -20.35 9.31
CA GLY A 45 -17.59 -19.02 9.46
C GLY A 45 -16.23 -18.91 8.76
N LEU A 46 -15.35 -19.90 8.97
CA LEU A 46 -14.05 -19.96 8.31
C LEU A 46 -14.17 -20.12 6.79
N GLN A 47 -15.17 -20.86 6.30
CA GLN A 47 -15.44 -20.97 4.87
C GLN A 47 -15.86 -19.62 4.26
N GLN A 48 -16.68 -18.84 4.97
CA GLN A 48 -17.07 -17.50 4.55
C GLN A 48 -15.87 -16.54 4.52
N GLU A 49 -15.04 -16.54 5.57
CA GLU A 49 -13.83 -15.72 5.63
C GLU A 49 -12.86 -16.09 4.50
N ASN A 50 -12.65 -17.38 4.24
CA ASN A 50 -11.83 -17.84 3.13
C ASN A 50 -12.37 -17.39 1.77
N ALA A 51 -13.69 -17.38 1.58
CA ALA A 51 -14.29 -16.89 0.34
C ALA A 51 -14.08 -15.38 0.17
N GLU A 52 -14.24 -14.60 1.24
CA GLU A 52 -14.00 -13.15 1.23
C GLU A 52 -12.53 -12.81 0.95
N LEU A 53 -11.60 -13.49 1.65
CA LEU A 53 -10.16 -13.31 1.44
C LEU A 53 -9.76 -13.69 0.01
N SER A 54 -10.30 -14.78 -0.54
CA SER A 54 -10.04 -15.18 -1.92
C SER A 54 -10.51 -14.13 -2.92
N SER A 55 -11.65 -13.48 -2.67
CA SER A 55 -12.14 -12.37 -3.49
C SER A 55 -11.21 -11.16 -3.40
N LYS A 56 -10.77 -10.78 -2.20
CA LYS A 56 -9.82 -9.67 -2.00
C LYS A 56 -8.48 -9.92 -2.68
N ILE A 57 -7.95 -11.16 -2.61
CA ILE A 57 -6.71 -11.55 -3.28
C ILE A 57 -6.85 -11.34 -4.79
N GLY A 58 -7.93 -11.84 -5.41
CA GLY A 58 -8.17 -11.65 -6.84
C GLY A 58 -8.27 -10.17 -7.24
N MET A 59 -8.89 -9.32 -6.41
CA MET A 59 -8.94 -7.87 -6.64
C MET A 59 -7.55 -7.22 -6.57
N TYR A 60 -6.73 -7.57 -5.56
CA TYR A 60 -5.37 -7.04 -5.43
C TYR A 60 -4.44 -7.51 -6.55
N GLU A 61 -4.57 -8.77 -6.98
CA GLU A 61 -3.81 -9.32 -8.11
C GLU A 61 -4.14 -8.58 -9.41
N HIS A 62 -5.43 -8.32 -9.67
CA HIS A 62 -5.86 -7.56 -10.84
C HIS A 62 -5.34 -6.12 -10.81
N GLU A 63 -5.46 -5.42 -9.67
CA GLU A 63 -4.97 -4.05 -9.55
C GLU A 63 -3.44 -3.99 -9.65
N LEU A 64 -2.72 -4.94 -9.05
CA LEU A 64 -1.26 -5.01 -9.18
C LEU A 64 -0.84 -5.22 -10.64
N SER A 65 -1.52 -6.12 -11.36
CA SER A 65 -1.26 -6.35 -12.79
C SER A 65 -1.47 -5.08 -13.61
N ARG A 66 -2.58 -4.35 -13.35
CA ARG A 66 -2.86 -3.06 -14.00
C ARG A 66 -1.76 -2.03 -13.73
N LEU A 67 -1.37 -1.87 -12.47
CA LEU A 67 -0.31 -0.93 -12.07
C LEU A 67 1.04 -1.31 -12.69
N GLU A 68 1.36 -2.61 -12.76
CA GLU A 68 2.59 -3.08 -13.41
C GLU A 68 2.61 -2.79 -14.90
N ASN A 69 1.49 -3.03 -15.60
CA ASN A 69 1.38 -2.75 -17.02
C ASN A 69 1.54 -1.26 -17.30
N SER A 70 0.84 -0.41 -16.53
CA SER A 70 0.99 1.05 -16.61
C SER A 70 2.43 1.49 -16.33
N ARG A 71 3.06 0.94 -15.28
CA ARG A 71 4.46 1.23 -14.92
C ARG A 71 5.42 0.90 -16.06
N ARG A 72 5.26 -0.27 -16.69
CA ARG A 72 6.11 -0.73 -17.81
C ARG A 72 5.93 0.15 -19.03
N GLU A 73 4.70 0.53 -19.36
CA GLU A 73 4.42 1.43 -20.49
C GLU A 73 5.06 2.81 -20.28
N LEU A 74 4.90 3.41 -19.10
CA LEU A 74 5.54 4.67 -18.76
C LEU A 74 7.06 4.58 -18.81
N GLU A 75 7.64 3.49 -18.30
CA GLU A 75 9.09 3.25 -18.35
C GLU A 75 9.61 3.19 -19.80
N ALA A 76 8.90 2.49 -20.68
CA ALA A 76 9.25 2.40 -22.08
C ALA A 76 9.24 3.78 -22.77
N LYS A 77 8.20 4.59 -22.54
CA LYS A 77 8.06 5.93 -23.15
C LYS A 77 9.03 6.97 -22.58
N LEU A 78 9.57 6.73 -21.39
CA LEU A 78 10.52 7.60 -20.70
C LEU A 78 11.99 7.13 -20.80
N LYS A 79 12.26 6.05 -21.53
CA LYS A 79 13.63 5.55 -21.74
C LYS A 79 14.54 6.65 -22.27
N GLY A 80 15.75 6.75 -21.70
CA GLY A 80 16.75 7.76 -22.09
C GLY A 80 16.58 9.14 -21.45
N THR A 81 15.50 9.39 -20.71
CA THR A 81 15.29 10.69 -20.02
C THR A 81 16.04 10.81 -18.70
N GLY A 82 16.54 9.70 -18.16
CA GLY A 82 17.09 9.60 -16.80
C GLY A 82 16.00 9.49 -15.71
N ALA A 83 14.72 9.46 -16.09
CA ALA A 83 13.63 9.13 -15.18
C ALA A 83 13.57 7.61 -14.92
N THR A 84 13.04 7.24 -13.76
CA THR A 84 12.75 5.86 -13.37
C THR A 84 11.30 5.74 -12.94
N THR A 85 10.69 4.55 -13.04
CA THR A 85 9.30 4.33 -12.62
C THR A 85 9.21 3.30 -11.51
N ARG A 86 8.26 3.49 -10.59
CA ARG A 86 7.97 2.52 -9.52
C ARG A 86 6.52 2.57 -9.10
N ILE A 87 6.02 1.46 -8.53
CA ILE A 87 4.75 1.43 -7.82
C ILE A 87 5.02 1.76 -6.35
N LYS A 88 4.25 2.70 -5.79
CA LYS A 88 4.24 3.01 -4.36
C LYS A 88 2.83 3.39 -3.93
N ASN A 89 2.39 2.89 -2.77
CA ASN A 89 1.09 3.20 -2.19
C ASN A 89 -0.09 3.06 -3.18
N GLY A 90 -0.12 1.97 -3.96
CA GLY A 90 -1.17 1.73 -4.96
C GLY A 90 -1.15 2.67 -6.17
N ALA A 91 -0.06 3.42 -6.38
CA ALA A 91 0.08 4.38 -7.47
C ALA A 91 1.39 4.17 -8.24
N VAL A 92 1.34 4.42 -9.55
CA VAL A 92 2.55 4.50 -10.37
C VAL A 92 3.19 5.88 -10.18
N SER A 93 4.50 5.91 -10.02
CA SER A 93 5.28 7.14 -9.87
C SER A 93 6.46 7.18 -10.83
N ILE A 94 6.73 8.37 -11.37
CA ILE A 94 7.89 8.68 -12.21
C ILE A 94 8.86 9.50 -11.36
N SER A 95 10.07 9.01 -11.12
CA SER A 95 11.09 9.66 -10.31
C SER A 95 12.20 10.23 -11.20
N LEU A 96 12.52 11.50 -11.01
CA LEU A 96 13.60 12.18 -11.69
C LEU A 96 14.64 12.70 -10.68
N PRO A 97 15.92 12.32 -10.83
CA PRO A 97 16.98 12.81 -9.96
C PRO A 97 17.07 14.35 -9.94
N GLY A 98 17.23 14.92 -8.75
CA GLY A 98 17.34 16.36 -8.56
C GLY A 98 18.56 16.96 -9.27
N THR A 99 19.61 16.17 -9.52
CA THR A 99 20.81 16.59 -10.28
C THR A 99 20.52 16.81 -11.77
N ILE A 100 19.48 16.16 -12.32
CA ILE A 100 19.01 16.44 -13.68
C ILE A 100 18.24 17.76 -13.70
N LEU A 101 17.42 18.01 -12.67
CA LEU A 101 16.50 19.15 -12.59
C LEU A 101 17.15 20.47 -12.16
N PHE A 102 18.06 20.42 -11.19
CA PHE A 102 18.55 21.60 -10.47
C PHE A 102 20.07 21.53 -10.29
N ASP A 103 20.72 22.69 -10.25
CA ASP A 103 22.06 22.78 -9.68
C ASP A 103 22.03 22.55 -8.16
N SER A 104 23.19 22.23 -7.58
CA SER A 104 23.33 22.02 -6.13
C SER A 104 22.71 23.17 -5.33
N GLY A 105 21.69 22.85 -4.53
CA GLY A 105 21.01 23.79 -3.65
C GLY A 105 20.12 24.83 -4.36
N LYS A 106 20.00 24.80 -5.69
CA LYS A 106 19.06 25.69 -6.40
C LYS A 106 17.66 25.06 -6.48
N THR A 107 16.70 25.92 -6.75
CA THR A 107 15.31 25.58 -7.10
C THR A 107 14.94 26.03 -8.52
N THR A 108 15.84 26.76 -9.20
CA THR A 108 15.70 27.10 -10.61
C THR A 108 16.01 25.89 -11.48
N LEU A 109 15.10 25.56 -12.39
CA LEU A 109 15.27 24.48 -13.35
C LEU A 109 16.45 24.73 -14.28
N ARG A 110 17.24 23.69 -14.52
CA ARG A 110 18.34 23.73 -15.50
C ARG A 110 17.75 23.81 -16.92
N PRO A 111 18.37 24.55 -17.85
CA PRO A 111 17.91 24.58 -19.24
C PRO A 111 17.80 23.18 -19.87
N GLN A 112 18.75 22.29 -19.57
CA GLN A 112 18.75 20.92 -20.08
C GLN A 112 17.61 20.06 -19.52
N SER A 113 17.11 20.36 -18.32
CA SER A 113 16.03 19.59 -17.68
C SER A 113 14.67 19.84 -18.34
N LYS A 114 14.51 20.97 -19.03
CA LYS A 114 13.27 21.37 -19.71
C LYS A 114 12.85 20.35 -20.78
N ALA A 115 13.80 19.80 -21.53
CA ALA A 115 13.51 18.78 -22.54
C ALA A 115 12.95 17.50 -21.89
N THR A 116 13.55 17.04 -20.79
CA THR A 116 13.07 15.89 -20.01
C THR A 116 11.67 16.14 -19.44
N LEU A 117 11.44 17.30 -18.83
CA LEU A 117 10.13 17.67 -18.28
C LEU A 117 9.05 17.77 -19.37
N ARG A 118 9.40 18.29 -20.55
CA ARG A 118 8.49 18.30 -21.71
C ARG A 118 8.13 16.89 -22.14
N LYS A 119 9.10 15.97 -22.21
CA LYS A 119 8.82 14.56 -22.52
C LYS A 119 7.90 13.91 -21.48
N ILE A 120 8.16 14.13 -20.19
CA ILE A 120 7.30 13.65 -19.10
C ILE A 120 5.89 14.23 -19.26
N SER A 121 5.74 15.52 -19.54
CA SER A 121 4.43 16.15 -19.73
C SER A 121 3.64 15.55 -20.90
N GLN A 122 4.31 15.18 -21.99
CA GLN A 122 3.67 14.54 -23.13
C GLN A 122 3.14 13.16 -22.76
N VAL A 123 3.97 12.37 -22.07
CA VAL A 123 3.59 11.05 -21.56
C VAL A 123 2.42 11.16 -20.57
N LEU A 124 2.45 12.14 -19.67
CA LEU A 124 1.34 12.33 -18.72
C LEU A 124 0.02 12.68 -19.44
N LYS A 125 0.09 13.53 -20.47
CA LYS A 125 -1.10 13.90 -21.25
C LYS A 125 -1.62 12.76 -22.12
N SER A 126 -0.76 11.86 -22.61
CA SER A 126 -1.18 10.75 -23.48
C SER A 126 -1.62 9.52 -22.69
N GLU A 127 -0.87 9.12 -21.66
CA GLU A 127 -1.08 7.85 -20.96
C GLU A 127 -2.03 7.95 -19.76
N VAL A 128 -2.06 9.11 -19.10
CA VAL A 128 -2.88 9.32 -17.90
C VAL A 128 -3.74 10.57 -18.02
N PRO A 129 -4.46 10.76 -19.16
CA PRO A 129 -5.19 11.98 -19.45
C PRO A 129 -6.26 12.30 -18.41
N ASN A 130 -6.77 11.31 -17.68
CA ASN A 130 -7.86 11.46 -16.72
C ASN A 130 -7.41 11.44 -15.26
N GLU A 131 -6.14 11.21 -14.96
CA GLU A 131 -5.65 11.11 -13.58
C GLU A 131 -5.16 12.45 -13.04
N ILE A 132 -5.06 12.52 -11.71
CA ILE A 132 -4.42 13.65 -11.03
C ILE A 132 -2.94 13.30 -10.80
N VAL A 133 -2.05 14.25 -11.07
CA VAL A 133 -0.61 14.09 -10.86
C VAL A 133 -0.18 14.91 -9.65
N ARG A 134 0.35 14.23 -8.62
CA ARG A 134 1.01 14.90 -7.51
C ARG A 134 2.50 15.00 -7.77
N ILE A 135 3.06 16.20 -7.74
CA ILE A 135 4.49 16.46 -7.87
C ILE A 135 5.10 16.54 -6.48
N GLU A 136 5.98 15.60 -6.17
CA GLU A 136 6.56 15.45 -4.84
C GLU A 136 8.04 15.82 -4.84
N GLY A 137 8.42 16.79 -4.01
CA GLY A 137 9.82 17.14 -3.78
C GLY A 137 10.42 16.35 -2.62
N HIS A 138 11.64 15.87 -2.80
CA HIS A 138 12.40 15.13 -1.78
C HIS A 138 13.85 15.63 -1.68
N THR A 139 14.42 15.57 -0.48
CA THR A 139 15.82 15.87 -0.20
C THR A 139 16.54 14.67 0.42
N ASP A 140 17.86 14.76 0.54
CA ASP A 140 18.59 13.95 1.50
C ASP A 140 18.51 14.59 2.90
N ASN A 141 19.28 14.05 3.84
CA ASN A 141 19.37 14.56 5.20
C ASN A 141 20.46 15.64 5.41
N GLU A 142 21.07 16.18 4.34
CA GLU A 142 22.08 17.21 4.51
C GLU A 142 21.42 18.54 4.91
N PRO A 143 22.02 19.30 5.85
CA PRO A 143 21.54 20.63 6.18
C PRO A 143 21.58 21.57 4.97
N ILE A 144 20.58 22.43 4.84
CA ILE A 144 20.42 23.38 3.72
C ILE A 144 21.31 24.64 3.88
N ASN A 145 22.57 24.47 4.29
CA ASN A 145 23.46 25.57 4.67
C ASN A 145 23.58 26.67 3.59
N LYS A 146 23.56 26.29 2.31
CA LYS A 146 23.66 27.22 1.17
C LYS A 146 22.34 27.96 0.86
N GLN A 147 21.22 27.54 1.45
CA GLN A 147 19.87 28.04 1.18
C GLN A 147 19.17 28.54 2.44
N LYS A 148 19.85 28.56 3.59
CA LYS A 148 19.27 28.92 4.90
C LYS A 148 18.62 30.31 4.91
N ASP A 149 19.06 31.22 4.05
CA ASP A 149 18.51 32.58 3.94
C ASP A 149 17.19 32.61 3.16
N LYS A 150 16.88 31.54 2.40
CA LYS A 150 15.67 31.42 1.56
C LYS A 150 14.67 30.40 2.09
N TYR A 151 15.15 29.31 2.69
CA TYR A 151 14.34 28.22 3.21
C TYR A 151 14.77 27.90 4.64
N LYS A 152 13.81 27.68 5.53
CA LYS A 152 14.04 27.33 6.93
C LYS A 152 14.39 25.85 7.12
N SER A 153 13.96 24.99 6.20
CA SER A 153 14.17 23.53 6.32
C SER A 153 14.16 22.80 4.99
N ASN A 154 14.53 21.52 5.03
CA ASN A 154 14.40 20.60 3.89
C ASN A 154 12.94 20.46 3.41
N TRP A 155 11.94 20.65 4.28
CA TRP A 155 10.53 20.68 3.85
C TRP A 155 10.28 21.81 2.85
N GLU A 156 10.65 23.04 3.21
CA GLU A 156 10.45 24.22 2.34
C GLU A 156 11.25 24.12 1.04
N LEU A 157 12.51 23.68 1.11
CA LEU A 157 13.32 23.46 -0.09
C LEU A 157 12.67 22.43 -1.04
N SER A 158 12.16 21.34 -0.48
CA SER A 158 11.52 20.28 -1.27
C SER A 158 10.23 20.76 -1.92
N ALA A 159 9.39 21.48 -1.18
CA ALA A 159 8.15 22.08 -1.70
C ALA A 159 8.46 23.10 -2.80
N ALA A 160 9.43 23.99 -2.59
CA ALA A 160 9.83 24.98 -3.58
C ALA A 160 10.35 24.36 -4.89
N ARG A 161 11.06 23.22 -4.81
CA ARG A 161 11.46 22.47 -6.01
C ARG A 161 10.26 21.87 -6.75
N ALA A 162 9.31 21.30 -6.01
CA ALA A 162 8.08 20.78 -6.59
C ALA A 162 7.27 21.91 -7.27
N THR A 163 7.18 23.09 -6.63
CA THR A 163 6.55 24.30 -7.17
C THR A 163 7.20 24.74 -8.48
N ALA A 164 8.54 24.80 -8.54
CA ALA A 164 9.25 25.18 -9.76
C ALA A 164 8.96 24.23 -10.94
N VAL A 165 8.84 22.93 -10.66
CA VAL A 165 8.44 21.94 -11.66
C VAL A 165 6.98 22.13 -12.07
N LEU A 166 6.07 22.36 -11.12
CA LEU A 166 4.66 22.62 -11.39
C LEU A 166 4.48 23.82 -12.33
N HIS A 167 5.13 24.95 -12.05
CA HIS A 167 5.07 26.14 -12.90
C HIS A 167 5.48 25.81 -14.34
N TYR A 168 6.63 25.15 -14.51
CA TYR A 168 7.09 24.77 -15.84
C TYR A 168 6.12 23.80 -16.55
N MET A 169 5.53 22.85 -15.83
CA MET A 169 4.58 21.92 -16.44
C MET A 169 3.28 22.59 -16.87
N VAL A 170 2.77 23.53 -16.08
CA VAL A 170 1.52 24.23 -16.39
C VAL A 170 1.75 25.28 -17.47
N GLU A 171 2.70 26.18 -17.26
CA GLU A 171 2.92 27.38 -18.08
C GLU A 171 3.58 27.03 -19.43
N GLU A 172 4.55 26.13 -19.44
CA GLU A 172 5.37 25.85 -20.63
C GLU A 172 5.01 24.54 -21.33
N CYS A 173 4.40 23.58 -20.60
CA CYS A 173 4.05 22.27 -21.15
C CYS A 173 2.54 22.06 -21.34
N GLY A 174 1.71 22.99 -20.85
CA GLY A 174 0.25 22.93 -20.99
C GLY A 174 -0.39 21.77 -20.23
N VAL A 175 0.16 21.38 -19.07
CA VAL A 175 -0.53 20.47 -18.14
C VAL A 175 -1.66 21.24 -17.47
N SER A 176 -2.86 20.64 -17.41
CA SER A 176 -4.01 21.29 -16.80
C SER A 176 -3.75 21.59 -15.32
N PRO A 177 -3.91 22.85 -14.85
CA PRO A 177 -3.72 23.20 -13.44
C PRO A 177 -4.71 22.46 -12.51
N THR A 178 -5.87 22.03 -13.03
CA THR A 178 -6.87 21.24 -12.29
C THR A 178 -6.49 19.77 -12.09
N LYS A 179 -5.41 19.30 -12.73
CA LYS A 179 -4.94 17.91 -12.67
C LYS A 179 -3.59 17.78 -11.99
N VAL A 180 -3.06 18.85 -11.41
CA VAL A 180 -1.73 18.83 -10.81
C VAL A 180 -1.71 19.57 -9.49
N TYR A 181 -0.99 19.02 -8.53
CA TYR A 181 -0.72 19.67 -7.25
C TYR A 181 0.65 19.23 -6.73
N ILE A 182 1.18 19.91 -5.71
CA ILE A 182 2.49 19.61 -5.15
C ILE A 182 2.42 19.08 -3.72
N ALA A 183 3.46 18.36 -3.32
CA ALA A 183 3.82 18.11 -1.93
C ALA A 183 5.34 18.21 -1.76
N GLY A 184 5.81 18.76 -0.65
CA GLY A 184 7.20 18.63 -0.23
C GLY A 184 7.27 17.61 0.89
N PHE A 185 8.26 16.71 0.89
CA PHE A 185 8.46 15.71 1.95
C PHE A 185 9.78 15.87 2.71
N GLY A 186 10.62 16.83 2.31
CA GLY A 186 11.97 16.99 2.83
C GLY A 186 12.74 15.67 2.78
N GLN A 187 13.39 15.33 3.89
CA GLN A 187 14.26 14.15 4.04
C GLN A 187 13.53 12.90 4.55
N TYR A 188 12.23 12.99 4.82
CA TYR A 188 11.50 12.01 5.64
C TYR A 188 10.90 10.86 4.84
N GLN A 189 11.07 10.84 3.52
CA GLN A 189 10.73 9.70 2.65
C GLN A 189 11.94 9.28 1.79
N PRO A 190 13.02 8.76 2.41
CA PRO A 190 14.18 8.29 1.69
C PRO A 190 13.86 7.02 0.90
N VAL A 191 14.45 6.90 -0.30
CA VAL A 191 14.38 5.70 -1.15
C VAL A 191 15.68 4.92 -1.14
N SER A 192 16.70 5.47 -0.49
CA SER A 192 18.01 4.86 -0.31
C SER A 192 18.65 5.38 0.97
N ASP A 193 19.76 4.79 1.39
CA ASP A 193 20.44 5.21 2.61
C ASP A 193 20.98 6.64 2.49
N ASN A 194 21.00 7.38 3.60
CA ASN A 194 21.55 8.74 3.66
C ASN A 194 23.04 8.76 4.09
N ARG A 195 23.72 7.61 4.09
CA ARG A 195 25.14 7.52 4.49
C ARG A 195 26.05 7.61 3.28
N SER A 196 25.64 7.01 2.17
CA SER A 196 26.39 6.97 0.92
C SER A 196 26.07 8.18 0.03
N LYS A 197 27.06 8.63 -0.75
CA LYS A 197 26.85 9.70 -1.76
C LYS A 197 25.82 9.30 -2.81
N THR A 198 25.82 8.03 -3.20
CA THR A 198 24.89 7.44 -4.17
C THR A 198 23.47 7.39 -3.62
N GLY A 199 23.30 6.98 -2.36
CA GLY A 199 22.00 6.95 -1.69
C GLY A 199 21.40 8.34 -1.49
N LYS A 200 22.21 9.32 -1.05
CA LYS A 200 21.81 10.73 -0.99
C LYS A 200 21.39 11.28 -2.35
N ALA A 201 22.13 10.94 -3.42
CA ALA A 201 21.77 11.37 -4.77
C ALA A 201 20.42 10.79 -5.24
N LYS A 202 20.10 9.55 -4.85
CA LYS A 202 18.77 8.96 -5.10
C LYS A 202 17.68 9.65 -4.27
N ASN A 203 17.96 10.06 -3.04
CA ASN A 203 16.99 10.72 -2.17
C ASN A 203 16.62 12.14 -2.64
N ARG A 204 17.59 12.88 -3.19
CA ARG A 204 17.36 14.19 -3.84
C ARG A 204 16.68 13.98 -5.19
N ARG A 205 15.35 14.04 -5.23
CA ARG A 205 14.54 13.75 -6.43
C ARG A 205 13.24 14.54 -6.43
N VAL A 206 12.61 14.60 -7.61
CA VAL A 206 11.20 14.96 -7.75
C VAL A 206 10.45 13.77 -8.31
N GLU A 207 9.29 13.44 -7.75
CA GLU A 207 8.43 12.36 -8.21
C GLU A 207 7.11 12.89 -8.75
N PHE A 208 6.63 12.33 -9.85
CA PHE A 208 5.28 12.54 -10.39
C PHE A 208 4.46 11.31 -10.04
N VAL A 209 3.59 11.43 -9.05
CA VAL A 209 2.74 10.33 -8.57
C VAL A 209 1.38 10.45 -9.24
N ILE A 210 0.99 9.42 -9.98
CA ILE A 210 -0.29 9.34 -10.66
C ILE A 210 -1.30 8.83 -9.63
N VAL A 211 -2.12 9.74 -9.11
CA VAL A 211 -3.12 9.45 -8.09
C VAL A 211 -4.37 8.92 -8.80
N PRO A 212 -4.74 7.63 -8.59
CA PRO A 212 -5.94 7.09 -9.18
C PRO A 212 -7.16 7.85 -8.67
N ARG A 213 -8.09 8.24 -9.56
CA ARG A 213 -9.40 8.74 -9.14
C ARG A 213 -10.13 7.67 -8.31
N GLY A 214 -10.17 7.88 -6.99
CA GLY A 214 -10.83 6.98 -6.02
C GLY A 214 -10.02 6.70 -4.75
N GLY A 215 -8.73 7.02 -4.72
CA GLY A 215 -7.87 6.91 -3.53
C GLY A 215 -7.84 8.20 -2.71
N GLY A 216 -8.93 8.50 -2.02
CA GLY A 216 -9.03 9.55 -0.99
C GLY A 216 -9.38 8.93 0.35
#